data_AF-A0A8H3TRD6-F1
#
_entry.id   AF-A0A8H3TRD6-F1
#
_cell.length_a   1.000
_cell.length_b   1.000
_cell.length_c   1.000
_cell.angle_alpha   90.00
_cell.angle_beta   90.00
_cell.angle_gamma   90.00
#
_symmetry.space_group_name_H-M   'P 1'
#
loop_
_entity.id
_entity.type
_entity.pdbx_description
1 polymer ?
#
loop_
_entity_poly.entity_id
_entity_poly.type
_entity_poly.pdbx_seq_one_letter_code
_entity_poly.pdbx_strand_id
1 'polypeptide(L)'
;MSLRTAYRTTTSLATRRIPAPRRGIAHAIEAAPVTLDISALDTPQIYASTSNDPWFNLSYEEWLFRNTPVTTPILFFYRNRPCVVIGRNQNPWKETTPRVLERDGIPLVRRRSGGGAVFHDLGNTNFSLLVPRALFSRSLGAYIILHGLQHGMDIPSARVNDRGDLVLRDDTTGADRKMSIPFV
;
A
#
# COMPACT_ATOMS: atom_id res chain seq x y z
N MET A 1 -3.35 46.47 -0.45
CA MET A 1 -2.27 46.81 0.51
C MET A 1 -1.72 45.49 1.05
N SER A 2 -0.58 45.08 0.52
CA SER A 2 0.07 43.78 0.72
C SER A 2 0.99 43.85 1.94
N LEU A 3 0.95 42.86 2.82
CA LEU A 3 2.01 42.63 3.79
C LEU A 3 2.55 41.21 3.60
N ARG A 4 3.59 41.15 2.77
CA ARG A 4 4.59 40.08 2.72
C ARG A 4 5.52 40.29 3.91
N THR A 5 5.68 39.26 4.75
CA THR A 5 6.81 39.20 5.68
C THR A 5 7.69 38.03 5.28
N ALA A 6 8.88 38.37 4.79
CA ALA A 6 9.94 37.46 4.44
C ALA A 6 10.69 37.02 5.70
N TYR A 7 10.98 35.72 5.83
CA TYR A 7 12.09 35.24 6.64
C TYR A 7 13.07 34.50 5.73
N ARG A 8 14.20 35.16 5.47
CA ARG A 8 15.42 34.55 4.95
C ARG A 8 16.17 33.93 6.13
N THR A 9 16.50 32.65 6.03
CA THR A 9 17.54 32.06 6.87
C THR A 9 18.55 31.36 5.97
N THR A 10 19.70 31.98 5.83
CA THR A 10 20.92 31.41 5.27
C THR A 10 21.48 30.38 6.24
N THR A 11 21.72 29.14 5.80
CA THR A 11 22.66 28.24 6.48
C THR A 11 23.39 27.36 5.46
N SER A 12 24.70 27.40 5.60
CA SER A 12 25.77 26.82 4.80
C SER A 12 25.69 25.29 4.66
N LEU A 13 25.95 24.77 3.45
CA LEU A 13 26.20 23.36 3.20
C LEU A 13 27.56 22.94 3.80
N ALA A 14 27.56 21.97 4.71
CA ALA A 14 28.75 21.22 5.10
C ALA A 14 28.62 19.78 4.58
N THR A 15 29.37 19.46 3.53
CA THR A 15 29.44 18.12 2.93
C THR A 15 30.26 17.21 3.85
N ARG A 16 29.61 16.26 4.54
CA ARG A 16 30.30 15.24 5.34
C ARG A 16 30.52 13.99 4.48
N ARG A 17 31.77 13.68 4.14
CA ARG A 17 32.15 12.43 3.44
C ARG A 17 32.07 11.26 4.43
N ILE A 18 31.22 10.27 4.14
CA ILE A 18 31.16 8.98 4.84
C ILE A 18 32.09 7.99 4.10
N PRO A 19 32.93 7.20 4.78
CA PRO A 19 33.84 6.27 4.10
C PRO A 19 33.10 5.05 3.56
N ALA A 20 33.51 4.61 2.35
CA ALA A 20 32.92 3.47 1.65
C ALA A 20 33.15 2.13 2.39
N PRO A 21 32.18 1.20 2.38
CA PRO A 21 32.38 -0.13 2.92
C PRO A 21 33.33 -0.95 2.04
N ARG A 22 34.12 -1.82 2.68
CA ARG A 22 35.15 -2.67 2.04
C ARG A 22 34.53 -3.72 1.10
N ARG A 23 35.22 -3.95 0.00
CA ARG A 23 34.91 -4.85 -1.13
C ARG A 23 34.39 -6.23 -0.70
N GLY A 24 33.21 -6.59 -1.23
CA GLY A 24 32.70 -7.95 -1.32
C GLY A 24 31.65 -8.01 -2.43
N ILE A 25 32.09 -8.46 -3.62
CA ILE A 25 31.31 -9.03 -4.75
C ILE A 25 29.81 -8.66 -4.80
N ALA A 26 29.49 -7.52 -5.42
CA ALA A 26 28.13 -7.21 -5.87
C ALA A 26 28.18 -7.05 -7.40
N HIS A 27 27.47 -7.94 -8.10
CA HIS A 27 27.09 -7.69 -9.48
C HIS A 27 26.32 -6.36 -9.52
N ALA A 28 26.92 -5.36 -10.14
CA ALA A 28 26.31 -4.07 -10.36
C ALA A 28 25.11 -4.24 -11.32
N ILE A 29 23.90 -4.15 -10.78
CA ILE A 29 22.80 -3.51 -11.50
C ILE A 29 22.74 -2.11 -10.90
N GLU A 30 23.55 -1.21 -11.46
CA GLU A 30 23.46 0.22 -11.20
C GLU A 30 22.17 0.69 -11.89
N ALA A 31 21.03 0.54 -11.21
CA ALA A 31 19.79 1.14 -11.66
C ALA A 31 19.97 2.65 -11.56
N ALA A 32 20.12 3.30 -12.72
CA ALA A 32 20.15 4.75 -12.81
C ALA A 32 19.00 5.34 -11.97
N PRO A 33 19.23 6.44 -11.24
CA PRO A 33 18.15 7.10 -10.51
C PRO A 33 17.13 7.56 -11.56
N VAL A 34 15.99 6.85 -11.63
CA VAL A 34 14.85 7.28 -12.43
C VAL A 34 14.41 8.59 -11.81
N THR A 35 14.80 9.69 -12.43
CA THR A 35 14.39 11.03 -12.01
C THR A 35 12.90 11.08 -12.28
N LEU A 36 12.13 11.02 -11.21
CA LEU A 36 10.71 10.80 -11.33
C LEU A 36 10.03 12.13 -11.56
N ASP A 37 9.68 12.39 -12.81
CA ASP A 37 8.96 13.60 -13.17
C ASP A 37 7.48 13.46 -12.75
N ILE A 38 7.21 13.84 -11.51
CA ILE A 38 5.85 13.91 -10.96
C ILE A 38 4.96 14.91 -11.71
N SER A 39 5.54 15.86 -12.47
CA SER A 39 4.77 16.83 -13.25
C SER A 39 4.15 16.24 -14.51
N ALA A 40 4.62 15.06 -14.93
CA ALA A 40 4.06 14.31 -16.05
C ALA A 40 2.89 13.40 -15.64
N LEU A 41 2.45 13.43 -14.37
CA LEU A 41 1.32 12.65 -13.89
C LEU A 41 0.02 13.44 -14.01
N ASP A 42 -1.06 12.73 -14.33
CA ASP A 42 -2.40 13.29 -14.26
C ASP A 42 -2.85 13.46 -12.81
N THR A 43 -3.92 14.22 -12.61
CA THR A 43 -4.57 14.36 -11.31
C THR A 43 -4.91 12.98 -10.73
N PRO A 44 -4.46 12.66 -9.50
CA PRO A 44 -4.78 11.40 -8.85
C PRO A 44 -6.28 11.20 -8.67
N GLN A 45 -6.74 9.97 -8.82
CA GLN A 45 -8.15 9.61 -8.67
C GLN A 45 -8.34 8.68 -7.47
N ILE A 46 -9.42 8.88 -6.72
CA ILE A 46 -9.77 8.09 -5.55
C ILE A 46 -11.13 7.46 -5.77
N TYR A 47 -11.21 6.14 -5.62
CA TYR A 47 -12.45 5.38 -5.72
C TYR A 47 -12.73 4.68 -4.39
N ALA A 48 -14.01 4.60 -4.02
CA ALA A 48 -14.48 3.79 -2.90
C ALA A 48 -15.62 2.89 -3.38
N SER A 49 -15.44 1.57 -3.29
CA SER A 49 -16.49 0.61 -3.66
C SER A 49 -17.61 0.63 -2.64
N THR A 50 -18.84 0.73 -3.12
CA THR A 50 -20.06 0.50 -2.32
C THR A 50 -20.45 -0.97 -2.24
N SER A 51 -19.83 -1.84 -3.06
CA SER A 51 -20.06 -3.28 -3.07
C SER A 51 -19.23 -3.98 -2.00
N ASN A 52 -19.83 -4.98 -1.35
CA ASN A 52 -19.13 -5.90 -0.46
C ASN A 52 -18.83 -7.25 -1.10
N ASP A 53 -19.07 -7.42 -2.40
CA ASP A 53 -18.79 -8.69 -3.06
C ASP A 53 -17.30 -8.80 -3.48
N PRO A 54 -16.55 -9.81 -2.99
CA PRO A 54 -15.14 -9.95 -3.31
C PRO A 54 -14.86 -10.16 -4.80
N TRP A 55 -15.74 -10.84 -5.54
CA TRP A 55 -15.55 -11.01 -6.98
C TRP A 55 -15.68 -9.69 -7.73
N PHE A 56 -16.71 -8.91 -7.41
CA PHE A 56 -16.87 -7.57 -7.97
C PHE A 56 -15.68 -6.67 -7.67
N ASN A 57 -15.27 -6.57 -6.40
CA ASN A 57 -14.19 -5.66 -6.00
C ASN A 57 -12.85 -6.01 -6.66
N LEU A 58 -12.49 -7.30 -6.73
CA LEU A 58 -11.26 -7.73 -7.41
C LEU A 58 -11.36 -7.61 -8.94
N SER A 59 -12.55 -7.78 -9.52
CA SER A 59 -12.75 -7.56 -10.95
C SER A 59 -12.64 -6.07 -11.31
N TYR A 60 -13.17 -5.20 -10.46
CA TYR A 60 -13.10 -3.76 -10.63
C TYR A 60 -11.67 -3.24 -10.46
N GLU A 61 -10.92 -3.76 -9.48
CA GLU A 61 -9.49 -3.50 -9.32
C GLU A 61 -8.72 -3.82 -10.62
N GLU A 62 -8.89 -5.03 -11.18
CA GLU A 62 -8.23 -5.40 -12.44
C GLU A 62 -8.72 -4.55 -13.62
N TRP A 63 -9.99 -4.14 -13.61
CA TRP A 63 -10.52 -3.23 -14.63
C TRP A 63 -9.85 -1.86 -14.57
N LEU A 64 -9.72 -1.25 -13.38
CA LEU A 64 -8.98 0.00 -13.20
C LEU A 64 -7.53 -0.16 -13.67
N PHE A 65 -6.87 -1.26 -13.30
CA PHE A 65 -5.50 -1.55 -13.71
C PHE A 65 -5.32 -1.62 -15.24
N ARG A 66 -6.31 -2.13 -15.98
CA ARG A 66 -6.22 -2.29 -17.44
C ARG A 66 -6.70 -1.09 -18.24
N ASN A 67 -7.64 -0.32 -17.71
CA ASN A 67 -8.37 0.69 -18.47
C ASN A 67 -7.99 2.12 -18.08
N THR A 68 -7.20 2.30 -17.01
CA THR A 68 -6.69 3.62 -16.63
C THR A 68 -5.33 3.89 -17.29
N PRO A 69 -5.09 5.11 -17.82
CA PRO A 69 -3.77 5.54 -18.27
C PRO A 69 -2.71 5.36 -17.17
N VAL A 70 -1.52 4.88 -17.55
CA VAL A 70 -0.40 4.67 -16.60
C VAL A 70 -0.01 5.98 -15.89
N THR A 71 -0.20 7.12 -16.54
CA THR A 71 0.07 8.46 -16.00
C THR A 71 -0.88 8.90 -14.90
N THR A 72 -2.01 8.21 -14.70
CA THR A 72 -3.02 8.56 -13.70
C THR A 72 -2.87 7.67 -12.45
N PRO A 73 -2.40 8.21 -11.31
CA PRO A 73 -2.39 7.47 -10.05
C PRO A 73 -3.81 7.19 -9.55
N ILE A 74 -4.06 5.97 -9.07
CA ILE A 74 -5.34 5.60 -8.46
C ILE A 74 -5.13 5.06 -7.05
N LEU A 75 -5.98 5.51 -6.13
CA LEU A 75 -6.22 4.87 -4.85
C LEU A 75 -7.65 4.32 -4.79
N PHE A 76 -7.78 3.00 -4.68
CA PHE A 76 -9.08 2.33 -4.63
C PHE A 76 -9.30 1.67 -3.27
N PHE A 77 -10.38 2.05 -2.57
CA PHE A 77 -10.80 1.45 -1.30
C PHE A 77 -11.97 0.50 -1.47
N TYR A 78 -11.94 -0.64 -0.78
CA TYR A 78 -13.04 -1.58 -0.78
C TYR A 78 -13.09 -2.45 0.48
N ARG A 79 -14.27 -2.95 0.81
CA ARG A 79 -14.49 -3.93 1.88
C ARG A 79 -15.19 -5.14 1.30
N ASN A 80 -14.82 -6.34 1.73
CA ASN A 80 -15.47 -7.56 1.29
C ASN A 80 -16.28 -8.15 2.44
N ARG A 81 -17.43 -8.75 2.14
CA ARG A 81 -18.10 -9.69 3.04
C ARG A 81 -17.15 -10.86 3.35
N PRO A 82 -17.40 -11.62 4.44
CA PRO A 82 -16.57 -12.76 4.85
C PRO A 82 -16.10 -13.61 3.67
N CYS A 83 -14.80 -13.64 3.39
CA CYS A 83 -14.20 -14.40 2.29
C CYS A 83 -12.71 -14.67 2.53
N VAL A 84 -12.19 -15.70 1.87
CA VAL A 84 -10.75 -15.96 1.81
C VAL A 84 -10.21 -15.54 0.44
N VAL A 85 -9.16 -14.71 0.44
CA VAL A 85 -8.47 -14.26 -0.77
C VAL A 85 -7.07 -14.87 -0.83
N ILE A 86 -6.80 -15.67 -1.85
CA ILE A 86 -5.49 -16.32 -2.07
C ILE A 86 -4.68 -15.61 -3.16
N GLY A 87 -3.35 -15.66 -3.03
CA GLY A 87 -2.44 -15.08 -4.01
C GLY A 87 -2.47 -15.82 -5.36
N ARG A 88 -2.06 -15.13 -6.43
CA ARG A 88 -2.08 -15.65 -7.82
C ARG A 88 -1.53 -17.08 -7.96
N ASN A 89 -0.41 -17.36 -7.30
CA ASN A 89 0.33 -18.62 -7.46
C ASN A 89 0.17 -19.59 -6.28
N GLN A 90 -0.79 -19.37 -5.37
CA GLN A 90 -0.99 -20.24 -4.21
C GLN A 90 -1.86 -21.45 -4.50
N ASN A 91 -1.58 -22.56 -3.81
CA ASN A 91 -2.40 -23.76 -3.84
C ASN A 91 -3.54 -23.64 -2.81
N PRO A 92 -4.82 -23.59 -3.23
CA PRO A 92 -5.95 -23.42 -2.32
C PRO A 92 -6.03 -24.48 -1.21
N TRP A 93 -5.70 -25.75 -1.53
CA TRP A 93 -5.75 -26.88 -0.59
C TRP A 93 -4.61 -26.90 0.42
N LYS A 94 -3.52 -26.16 0.16
CA LYS A 94 -2.41 -26.02 1.10
C LYS A 94 -2.62 -24.85 2.06
N GLU A 95 -3.26 -23.79 1.59
CA GLU A 95 -3.48 -22.57 2.36
C GLU A 95 -4.78 -22.60 3.17
N THR A 96 -5.75 -23.41 2.74
CA THR A 96 -7.11 -23.42 3.28
C THR A 96 -7.71 -24.82 3.26
N THR A 97 -8.90 -24.96 3.84
CA THR A 97 -9.73 -26.17 3.70
C THR A 97 -10.97 -25.83 2.86
N PRO A 98 -10.93 -25.94 1.51
CA PRO A 98 -12.00 -25.47 0.64
C PRO A 98 -13.38 -26.05 0.96
N ARG A 99 -13.45 -27.31 1.40
CA ARG A 99 -14.70 -27.97 1.81
C ARG A 99 -15.35 -27.30 3.03
N VAL A 100 -14.55 -26.82 3.98
CA VAL A 100 -15.04 -26.10 5.16
C VAL A 100 -15.55 -24.72 4.75
N LEU A 101 -14.79 -24.02 3.91
CA LEU A 101 -15.20 -22.71 3.38
C LEU A 101 -16.53 -22.79 2.63
N GLU A 102 -16.69 -23.80 1.77
CA GLU A 102 -17.92 -24.05 1.03
C GLU A 102 -19.10 -24.34 1.96
N ARG A 103 -18.92 -25.23 2.94
CA ARG A 103 -19.96 -25.55 3.95
C ARG A 103 -20.38 -24.31 4.74
N ASP A 104 -19.43 -23.45 5.07
CA ASP A 104 -19.66 -22.26 5.88
C ASP A 104 -20.09 -21.04 5.03
N GLY A 105 -20.27 -21.21 3.70
CA GLY A 105 -20.70 -20.15 2.79
C GLY A 105 -19.65 -19.04 2.57
N ILE A 106 -18.38 -19.32 2.87
CA ILE A 106 -17.26 -18.38 2.77
C ILE A 106 -16.63 -18.53 1.36
N PRO A 107 -16.70 -17.51 0.49
CA PRO A 107 -16.07 -17.57 -0.81
C PRO A 107 -14.56 -17.72 -0.72
N LEU A 108 -14.00 -18.54 -1.59
CA LEU A 108 -12.57 -18.63 -1.85
C LEU A 108 -12.26 -17.98 -3.20
N VAL A 109 -11.54 -16.85 -3.17
CA VAL A 109 -11.28 -16.02 -4.36
C VAL A 109 -9.78 -15.88 -4.59
N ARG A 110 -9.35 -15.92 -5.85
CA ARG A 110 -7.95 -15.74 -6.23
C ARG A 110 -7.73 -14.34 -6.78
N ARG A 111 -6.78 -13.60 -6.20
CA ARG A 111 -6.39 -12.27 -6.70
C ARG A 111 -5.29 -12.35 -7.76
N ARG A 112 -5.12 -11.24 -8.47
CA ARG A 112 -4.12 -11.09 -9.54
C ARG A 112 -2.69 -10.88 -9.01
N SER A 113 -2.56 -10.21 -7.86
CA SER A 113 -1.27 -10.01 -7.18
C SER A 113 -0.78 -11.28 -6.48
N GLY A 114 0.53 -11.32 -6.20
CA GLY A 114 1.17 -12.39 -5.43
C GLY A 114 0.94 -12.27 -3.92
N GLY A 115 1.69 -13.02 -3.12
CA GLY A 115 1.60 -13.01 -1.66
C GLY A 115 0.79 -14.17 -1.08
N GLY A 116 0.46 -14.06 0.22
CA GLY A 116 -0.20 -15.11 1.00
C GLY A 116 -1.72 -15.14 0.90
N ALA A 117 -2.34 -16.06 1.64
CA ALA A 117 -3.78 -16.16 1.82
C ALA A 117 -4.22 -15.28 2.99
N VAL A 118 -5.35 -14.60 2.83
CA VAL A 118 -5.89 -13.70 3.86
C VAL A 118 -7.39 -13.82 3.97
N PHE A 119 -7.92 -13.63 5.17
CA PHE A 119 -9.34 -13.61 5.44
C PHE A 119 -9.83 -12.16 5.49
N HIS A 120 -10.93 -11.86 4.82
CA HIS A 120 -11.57 -10.54 4.84
C HIS A 120 -12.92 -10.65 5.53
N ASP A 121 -13.31 -9.56 6.17
CA ASP A 121 -14.66 -9.28 6.64
C ASP A 121 -14.95 -7.77 6.53
N LEU A 122 -16.09 -7.33 7.05
CA LEU A 122 -16.49 -5.91 7.02
C LEU A 122 -15.71 -5.02 8.01
N GLY A 123 -14.97 -5.62 8.94
CA GLY A 123 -14.03 -4.94 9.82
C GLY A 123 -12.71 -4.62 9.11
N ASN A 124 -12.37 -5.34 8.04
CA ASN A 124 -11.17 -5.10 7.26
C ASN A 124 -11.42 -4.16 6.06
N THR A 125 -10.72 -3.03 6.03
CA THR A 125 -10.70 -2.13 4.86
C THR A 125 -9.48 -2.41 4.01
N ASN A 126 -9.71 -2.78 2.75
CA ASN A 126 -8.66 -3.01 1.77
C ASN A 126 -8.45 -1.74 0.93
N PHE A 127 -7.23 -1.57 0.45
CA PHE A 127 -6.91 -0.54 -0.51
C PHE A 127 -5.98 -1.10 -1.59
N SER A 128 -6.04 -0.53 -2.79
CA SER A 128 -5.16 -0.83 -3.93
C SER A 128 -4.59 0.49 -4.44
N LEU A 129 -3.27 0.52 -4.66
CA LEU A 129 -2.56 1.70 -5.15
C LEU A 129 -1.97 1.41 -6.53
N LEU A 130 -2.55 2.01 -7.55
CA LEU A 130 -2.11 1.88 -8.93
C LEU A 130 -1.27 3.11 -9.29
N VAL A 131 0.01 2.89 -9.53
CA VAL A 131 0.95 3.95 -9.90
C VAL A 131 1.89 3.44 -11.01
N PRO A 132 2.51 4.34 -11.80
CA PRO A 132 3.59 3.98 -12.69
C PRO A 132 4.65 3.12 -12.00
N ARG A 133 5.22 2.16 -12.72
CA ARG A 133 6.27 1.29 -12.18
C ARG A 133 7.48 2.06 -11.65
N ALA A 134 7.79 3.21 -12.24
CA ALA A 134 8.84 4.10 -11.76
C ALA A 134 8.56 4.65 -10.36
N LEU A 135 7.29 4.88 -10.02
CA LEU A 135 6.84 5.37 -8.72
C LEU A 135 6.70 4.26 -7.68
N PHE A 136 6.50 3.04 -8.14
CA PHE A 136 6.17 1.94 -7.26
C PHE A 136 7.31 1.62 -6.29
N SER A 137 7.02 1.72 -5.00
CA SER A 137 7.82 1.12 -3.94
C SER A 137 6.91 0.33 -3.01
N ARG A 138 7.46 -0.72 -2.39
CA ARG A 138 6.71 -1.55 -1.43
C ARG A 138 6.10 -0.75 -0.28
N SER A 139 6.71 0.39 0.07
CA SER A 139 6.31 1.19 1.22
C SER A 139 5.44 2.39 0.85
N LEU A 140 5.35 2.77 -0.43
CA LEU A 140 4.63 3.98 -0.86
C LEU A 140 3.18 3.96 -0.39
N GLY A 141 2.45 2.88 -0.66
CA GLY A 141 1.05 2.74 -0.22
C GLY A 141 0.90 2.82 1.29
N ALA A 142 1.78 2.17 2.04
CA ALA A 142 1.77 2.24 3.49
C ALA A 142 1.98 3.67 4.00
N TYR A 143 2.91 4.44 3.43
CA TYR A 143 3.14 5.83 3.83
C TYR A 143 2.01 6.78 3.45
N ILE A 144 1.38 6.60 2.29
CA ILE A 144 0.21 7.39 1.89
C ILE A 144 -0.93 7.18 2.89
N ILE A 145 -1.23 5.92 3.23
CA ILE A 145 -2.26 5.59 4.21
C ILE A 145 -1.87 6.09 5.60
N LEU A 146 -0.61 5.91 6.02
CA LEU A 146 -0.12 6.41 7.31
C LEU A 146 -0.34 7.93 7.44
N HIS A 147 0.05 8.68 6.42
CA HIS A 147 -0.12 10.13 6.40
C HIS A 147 -1.60 10.52 6.50
N GLY A 148 -2.48 9.81 5.78
CA GLY A 148 -3.93 10.00 5.88
C GLY A 148 -4.48 9.72 7.28
N LEU A 149 -4.01 8.66 7.95
CA LEU A 149 -4.42 8.32 9.31
C LEU A 149 -3.95 9.36 10.32
N GLN A 150 -2.68 9.77 10.27
CA GLN A 150 -2.09 10.69 11.24
C GLN A 150 -2.62 12.12 11.11
N HIS A 151 -2.76 12.62 9.89
CA HIS A 151 -3.08 14.03 9.64
C HIS A 151 -4.51 14.26 9.14
N GLY A 152 -5.13 13.25 8.54
CA GLY A 152 -6.52 13.35 8.05
C GLY A 152 -7.55 12.84 9.04
N MET A 153 -7.17 11.91 9.93
CA MET A 153 -8.07 11.29 10.91
C MET A 153 -7.61 11.51 12.36
N ASP A 154 -6.55 12.29 12.58
CA ASP A 154 -5.97 12.57 13.89
C ASP A 154 -5.64 11.28 14.71
N ILE A 155 -5.05 10.28 14.04
CA ILE A 155 -4.58 9.04 14.66
C ILE A 155 -3.05 9.04 14.75
N PRO A 156 -2.44 9.78 15.70
CA PRO A 156 -0.99 9.95 15.78
C PRO A 156 -0.25 8.67 16.15
N SER A 157 -0.95 7.69 16.76
CA SER A 157 -0.36 6.41 17.15
C SER A 157 -0.16 5.45 15.98
N ALA A 158 -0.70 5.74 14.79
CA ALA A 158 -0.43 4.96 13.58
C ALA A 158 1.06 5.06 13.19
N ARG A 159 1.66 3.93 12.78
CA ARG A 159 3.03 3.87 12.24
C ARG A 159 3.20 2.67 11.31
N VAL A 160 4.33 2.63 10.61
CA VAL A 160 4.76 1.47 9.81
C VAL A 160 5.90 0.77 10.55
N ASN A 161 5.80 -0.55 10.75
CA ASN A 161 6.85 -1.34 11.40
C ASN A 161 7.98 -1.74 10.44
N ASP A 162 9.01 -2.41 10.94
CA ASP A 162 10.17 -2.86 10.14
C ASP A 162 9.82 -3.83 9.00
N ARG A 163 8.64 -4.47 9.07
CA ARG A 163 8.14 -5.38 8.04
C ARG A 163 7.32 -4.65 6.95
N GLY A 164 7.10 -3.35 7.11
CA GLY A 164 6.27 -2.55 6.21
C GLY A 164 4.77 -2.65 6.49
N ASP A 165 4.37 -3.20 7.65
CA ASP A 165 2.96 -3.30 8.04
C ASP A 165 2.50 -2.02 8.76
N LEU A 166 1.27 -1.58 8.47
CA LEU A 166 0.60 -0.50 9.20
C LEU A 166 0.07 -1.03 10.53
N VAL A 167 0.45 -0.36 11.62
CA VAL A 167 0.12 -0.77 12.99
C VAL A 167 -0.33 0.41 13.83
N LEU A 168 -1.15 0.16 14.86
CA LEU A 168 -1.54 1.10 15.91
C LEU A 168 -0.82 0.77 17.21
N ARG A 169 -0.36 1.80 17.93
CA ARG A 169 0.44 1.62 19.16
C ARG A 169 -0.56 1.64 20.26
N ASP A 170 -0.63 0.54 20.97
CA ASP A 170 -1.34 0.55 22.22
C ASP A 170 -0.41 1.19 23.25
N ASP A 171 -0.71 2.42 23.64
CA ASP A 171 0.06 3.16 24.63
C ASP A 171 0.01 2.50 26.02
N THR A 172 -0.95 1.59 26.24
CA THR A 172 -1.15 0.87 27.50
C THR A 172 -0.30 -0.39 27.58
N THR A 173 -0.21 -1.14 26.49
CA THR A 173 0.50 -2.43 26.43
C THR A 173 1.86 -2.36 25.74
N GLY A 174 2.14 -1.25 25.05
CA GLY A 174 3.32 -1.08 24.20
C GLY A 174 3.30 -1.93 22.94
N ALA A 175 2.23 -2.70 22.69
CA ALA A 175 2.14 -3.66 21.60
C ALA A 175 1.61 -3.05 20.29
N ASP A 176 2.07 -3.61 19.18
CA ASP A 176 1.63 -3.26 17.84
C ASP A 176 0.37 -4.04 17.46
N ARG A 177 -0.73 -3.34 17.14
CA ARG A 177 -1.92 -3.94 16.53
C ARG A 177 -1.92 -3.69 15.03
N LYS A 178 -1.85 -4.73 14.22
CA LYS A 178 -1.88 -4.63 12.75
C LYS A 178 -3.22 -4.08 12.28
N MET A 179 -3.17 -2.99 11.52
CA MET A 179 -4.36 -2.26 11.05
C MET A 179 -4.77 -2.66 9.63
N SER A 180 -3.82 -3.11 8.81
CA SER A 180 -4.13 -3.60 7.47
C SER A 180 -3.04 -4.52 6.93
N ILE A 181 -3.42 -5.33 5.93
CA ILE A 181 -2.48 -5.98 5.02
C ILE A 181 -2.54 -5.13 3.74
N PRO A 182 -1.43 -4.49 3.32
CA PRO A 182 -1.43 -3.79 2.05
C PRO A 182 -1.68 -4.81 0.94
N PHE A 183 -2.78 -4.62 0.22
CA PHE A 183 -2.99 -5.26 -1.06
C PHE A 183 -2.23 -4.44 -2.11
N VAL A 184 -1.37 -5.12 -2.86
CA VAL A 184 -0.64 -4.53 -3.99
C VAL A 184 -1.59 -4.40 -5.16
#